data_AF-A0A9E1UP47-F1
#
_entry.id   AF-A0A9E1UP47-F1
#
_cell.length_a   1.000
_cell.length_b   1.000
_cell.length_c   1.000
_cell.angle_alpha   90.00
_cell.angle_beta   90.00
_cell.angle_gamma   90.00
#
_symmetry.space_group_name_H-M   'P 1'
#
loop_
_entity.id
_entity.type
_entity.pdbx_description
1 polymer ?
#
loop_
_entity_poly.entity_id
_entity_poly.type
_entity_poly.pdbx_seq_one_letter_code
_entity_poly.pdbx_strand_id
1 'polypeptide(L)'
;WVRNVFIVFLLSGLWHGANWTFVVWGGLHGLYYLVERLGGRAWRAAGLDRLVPRLVRQPLQVLLVFSAVCLSWVFFRAASLADAMLILGRVFTRWEGGLYMGGSQLTTLLSLALIALLAVVQFLQAAGWVSLYFSRSRFPRPVRWAAYIGMILGIALLGKSSNEFIYFQF
;
A
#
# COMPACT_ATOMS: atom_id res chain seq x y z
N TRP A 1 -16.28 13.70 -15.53
CA TRP A 1 -15.76 12.56 -14.76
C TRP A 1 -14.41 12.85 -14.11
N VAL A 2 -13.39 13.29 -14.87
CA VAL A 2 -12.05 13.63 -14.33
C VAL A 2 -12.11 14.58 -13.11
N ARG A 3 -12.89 15.65 -13.21
CA ARG A 3 -13.15 16.57 -12.10
C ARG A 3 -13.66 15.86 -10.84
N ASN A 4 -14.61 14.94 -10.99
CA ASN A 4 -15.22 14.24 -9.85
C ASN A 4 -14.19 13.31 -9.19
N VAL A 5 -13.32 12.68 -9.97
CA VAL A 5 -12.20 11.86 -9.44
C VAL A 5 -11.30 12.72 -8.57
N PHE A 6 -10.85 13.87 -9.07
CA PHE A 6 -10.00 14.77 -8.27
C PHE A 6 -10.71 15.26 -7.00
N ILE A 7 -11.97 15.66 -7.10
CA ILE A 7 -12.74 16.09 -5.92
C ILE A 7 -12.78 14.97 -4.88
N VAL A 8 -13.10 13.74 -5.27
CA VAL A 8 -13.17 12.59 -4.34
C VAL A 8 -11.81 12.34 -3.69
N PHE A 9 -10.72 12.33 -4.46
CA PHE A 9 -9.39 12.07 -3.91
C PHE A 9 -8.86 13.21 -3.02
N LEU A 10 -9.13 14.47 -3.37
CA LEU A 10 -8.77 15.62 -2.54
C LEU A 10 -9.57 15.64 -1.24
N LEU A 11 -10.88 15.37 -1.29
CA LEU A 11 -11.72 15.25 -0.09
C LEU A 11 -11.30 14.06 0.78
N SER A 12 -10.90 12.94 0.18
CA SER A 12 -10.31 11.80 0.90
C SER A 12 -9.04 12.20 1.64
N GLY A 13 -8.15 12.96 0.99
CA GLY A 13 -6.98 13.54 1.65
C GLY A 13 -7.36 14.45 2.83
N LEU A 14 -8.25 15.41 2.61
CA LEU A 14 -8.70 16.33 3.66
C LEU A 14 -9.39 15.63 4.84
N TRP A 15 -10.04 14.50 4.60
CA TRP A 15 -10.62 13.67 5.67
C TRP A 15 -9.56 13.10 6.62
N HIS A 16 -8.33 12.87 6.14
CA HIS A 16 -7.22 12.41 6.96
C HIS A 16 -6.55 13.52 7.76
N GLY A 17 -6.67 14.78 7.37
CA GLY A 17 -6.17 15.92 8.15
C GLY A 17 -6.16 17.24 7.38
N ALA A 18 -6.06 18.35 8.13
CA ALA A 18 -6.14 19.71 7.58
C ALA A 18 -4.81 20.25 7.00
N ASN A 19 -3.74 19.44 7.01
CA ASN A 19 -2.45 19.84 6.47
C ASN A 19 -2.41 19.75 4.93
N TRP A 20 -1.69 20.65 4.28
CA TRP A 20 -1.46 20.64 2.83
C TRP A 20 -0.82 19.35 2.33
N THR A 21 -0.05 18.67 3.18
CA THR A 21 0.54 17.37 2.85
C THR A 21 -0.52 16.32 2.48
N PHE A 22 -1.69 16.33 3.14
CA PHE A 22 -2.80 15.44 2.81
C PHE A 22 -3.52 15.81 1.51
N VAL A 23 -3.59 17.11 1.19
CA VAL A 23 -4.13 17.58 -0.09
C VAL A 23 -3.25 17.11 -1.24
N VAL A 24 -1.93 17.25 -1.10
CA VAL A 24 -0.95 16.75 -2.09
C VAL A 24 -1.04 15.23 -2.21
N TRP A 25 -1.10 14.52 -1.09
CA TRP A 25 -1.25 13.06 -1.08
C TRP A 25 -2.50 12.60 -1.84
N GLY A 26 -3.66 13.22 -1.57
CA GLY A 26 -4.91 12.92 -2.27
C GLY A 26 -4.81 13.26 -3.77
N GLY A 27 -4.28 14.45 -4.09
CA GLY A 27 -4.07 14.89 -5.47
C GLY A 27 -3.19 13.94 -6.29
N LEU A 28 -2.10 13.42 -5.69
CA LEU A 28 -1.23 12.43 -6.32
C LEU A 28 -1.96 11.12 -6.63
N HIS A 29 -2.76 10.59 -5.70
CA HIS A 29 -3.56 9.39 -5.96
C HIS A 29 -4.61 9.61 -7.05
N GLY A 30 -5.26 10.78 -7.07
CA GLY A 30 -6.16 11.16 -8.15
C GLY A 30 -5.45 11.23 -9.50
N LEU A 31 -4.25 11.80 -9.54
CA LEU A 31 -3.42 11.86 -10.75
C LEU A 31 -3.03 10.45 -11.22
N TYR A 32 -2.54 9.58 -10.33
CA TYR A 32 -2.13 8.22 -10.68
C TYR A 32 -3.28 7.41 -11.25
N TYR A 33 -4.46 7.51 -10.66
CA TYR A 33 -5.66 6.85 -11.16
C TYR A 33 -6.02 7.33 -12.58
N LEU A 34 -5.91 8.64 -12.86
CA LEU A 34 -6.18 9.16 -14.20
C LEU A 34 -5.12 8.73 -15.21
N VAL A 35 -3.85 8.73 -14.82
CA VAL A 35 -2.74 8.27 -15.66
C VAL A 35 -2.92 6.79 -16.00
N GLU A 36 -3.26 5.94 -15.03
CA GLU A 36 -3.58 4.53 -15.27
C GLU A 36 -4.75 4.39 -16.24
N ARG A 37 -5.85 5.10 -15.98
CA ARG A 37 -7.09 4.92 -16.72
C ARG A 37 -6.98 5.42 -18.16
N LEU A 38 -6.42 6.61 -18.35
CA LEU A 38 -6.27 7.24 -19.67
C LEU A 38 -5.10 6.64 -20.43
N GLY A 39 -3.96 6.42 -19.75
CA GLY A 39 -2.79 5.76 -20.33
C GLY A 39 -3.10 4.34 -20.78
N GLY A 40 -3.82 3.56 -19.96
CA GLY A 40 -4.25 2.21 -20.31
C GLY A 40 -5.28 2.15 -21.46
N ARG A 41 -6.04 3.23 -21.69
CA ARG A 41 -6.90 3.36 -22.89
C ARG A 41 -6.08 3.69 -24.12
N ALA A 42 -5.18 4.67 -24.03
CA ALA A 42 -4.31 5.07 -25.13
C ALA A 42 -3.40 3.92 -25.57
N TRP A 43 -2.82 3.19 -24.61
CA TRP A 43 -1.99 2.00 -24.85
C TRP A 43 -2.72 0.93 -25.67
N ARG A 44 -3.96 0.62 -25.30
CA ARG A 44 -4.81 -0.34 -26.01
C ARG A 44 -5.21 0.16 -27.40
N ALA A 45 -5.58 1.44 -27.51
CA ALA A 45 -5.92 2.05 -28.79
C ALA A 45 -4.74 2.04 -29.78
N ALA A 46 -3.52 2.17 -29.28
CA ALA A 46 -2.29 2.08 -30.07
C ALA A 46 -1.83 0.64 -30.37
N GLY A 47 -2.57 -0.40 -29.95
CA GLY A 47 -2.25 -1.80 -30.23
C GLY A 47 -0.99 -2.33 -29.53
N LEU A 48 -0.47 -1.60 -28.54
CA LEU A 48 0.80 -1.89 -27.88
C LEU A 48 0.77 -3.17 -27.02
N ASP A 49 -0.43 -3.70 -26.73
CA ASP A 49 -0.60 -4.99 -26.04
C ASP A 49 0.05 -6.17 -26.75
N ARG A 50 0.24 -6.07 -28.07
CA ARG A 50 0.92 -7.10 -28.87
C ARG A 50 2.43 -6.92 -28.93
N LEU A 51 2.93 -5.71 -28.61
CA LEU A 51 4.36 -5.36 -28.72
C LEU A 51 5.13 -5.66 -27.45
N VAL A 52 4.50 -5.52 -26.28
CA VAL A 52 5.14 -5.78 -24.98
C VAL A 52 4.55 -7.03 -24.35
N PRO A 53 5.34 -8.12 -24.18
CA PRO A 53 4.88 -9.33 -23.53
C PRO A 53 4.33 -9.07 -22.13
N ARG A 54 3.22 -9.75 -21.80
CA ARG A 54 2.56 -9.64 -20.48
C ARG A 54 3.54 -9.91 -19.32
N LEU A 55 4.46 -10.85 -19.50
CA LEU A 55 5.47 -11.23 -18.50
C LEU A 55 6.40 -10.09 -18.13
N VAL A 56 6.65 -9.13 -19.03
CA VAL A 56 7.48 -7.94 -18.78
C VAL A 56 6.61 -6.77 -18.32
N ARG A 57 5.46 -6.57 -18.99
CA ARG A 57 4.56 -5.45 -18.72
C ARG A 57 4.00 -5.48 -17.30
N GLN A 58 3.57 -6.64 -16.82
CA GLN A 58 2.89 -6.73 -15.52
C GLN A 58 3.81 -6.39 -14.34
N PRO A 59 5.02 -6.99 -14.19
CA PRO A 59 5.92 -6.60 -13.11
C PRO A 59 6.28 -5.12 -13.15
N LEU A 60 6.51 -4.56 -14.35
CA LEU A 60 6.83 -3.14 -14.50
C LEU A 60 5.68 -2.24 -14.05
N GLN A 61 4.43 -2.56 -14.43
CA GLN A 61 3.25 -1.82 -13.97
C GLN A 61 3.09 -1.89 -12.45
N VAL A 62 3.28 -3.08 -11.86
CA VAL A 62 3.24 -3.26 -10.41
C VAL A 62 4.32 -2.41 -9.74
N LEU A 63 5.56 -2.48 -10.22
CA LEU A 63 6.68 -1.72 -9.66
C LEU A 63 6.42 -0.20 -9.75
N LEU A 64 5.97 0.29 -10.91
CA LEU A 64 5.68 1.72 -11.10
C LEU A 64 4.58 2.21 -10.15
N VAL A 65 3.46 1.50 -10.06
CA VAL A 65 2.36 1.89 -9.17
C VAL A 65 2.78 1.80 -7.72
N PHE A 66 3.47 0.72 -7.34
CA PHE A 66 3.97 0.53 -5.98
C PHE A 66 4.91 1.66 -5.58
N SER A 67 5.91 1.97 -6.41
CA SER A 67 6.84 3.08 -6.15
C SER A 67 6.12 4.43 -6.07
N ALA A 68 5.17 4.72 -6.97
CA ALA A 68 4.40 5.96 -6.94
C ALA A 68 3.59 6.11 -5.64
N VAL A 69 2.94 5.04 -5.20
CA VAL A 69 2.20 5.00 -3.94
C VAL A 69 3.14 5.16 -2.74
N CYS A 70 4.29 4.47 -2.72
CA CYS A 70 5.31 4.63 -1.68
C CYS A 70 5.83 6.06 -1.56
N LEU A 71 6.09 6.73 -2.69
CA LEU A 71 6.50 8.13 -2.69
C LEU A 71 5.39 9.04 -2.17
N SER A 72 4.13 8.74 -2.49
CA SER A 72 2.99 9.49 -1.94
C SER A 72 2.88 9.34 -0.43
N TRP A 73 3.13 8.17 0.13
CA TRP A 73 3.11 7.94 1.59
C TRP A 73 4.07 8.85 2.38
N VAL A 74 5.12 9.37 1.74
CA VAL A 74 5.99 10.39 2.36
C VAL A 74 5.18 11.63 2.74
N PHE A 75 4.32 12.13 1.85
CA PHE A 75 3.46 13.28 2.16
C PHE A 75 2.44 12.94 3.25
N PHE A 76 1.89 11.73 3.26
CA PHE A 76 0.94 11.32 4.30
C PHE A 76 1.54 11.36 5.70
N ARG A 77 2.84 11.05 5.84
CA ARG A 77 3.51 10.93 7.14
C ARG A 77 4.29 12.17 7.56
N ALA A 78 4.72 13.00 6.62
CA ALA A 78 5.51 14.19 6.93
C ALA A 78 4.69 15.25 7.68
N ALA A 79 5.32 15.91 8.66
CA ALA A 79 4.69 16.97 9.44
C ALA A 79 4.46 18.26 8.62
N SER A 80 5.26 18.47 7.56
CA SER A 80 5.14 19.61 6.67
C SER A 80 5.51 19.26 5.24
N LEU A 81 5.13 20.14 4.30
CA LEU A 81 5.53 19.99 2.90
C LEU A 81 7.05 20.11 2.72
N ALA A 82 7.70 20.96 3.52
CA ALA A 82 9.16 21.10 3.52
C ALA A 82 9.84 19.79 3.94
N ASP A 83 9.34 19.14 4.99
CA ASP A 83 9.86 17.84 5.45
C ASP A 83 9.66 16.75 4.39
N ALA A 84 8.49 16.71 3.74
CA ALA A 84 8.21 15.76 2.67
C ALA A 84 9.22 15.91 1.52
N MET A 85 9.47 17.15 1.08
CA MET A 85 10.44 17.43 0.01
C MET A 85 11.87 17.11 0.42
N LEU A 86 12.24 17.38 1.67
CA LEU A 86 13.55 17.00 2.22
C LEU A 86 13.75 15.49 2.20
N ILE A 87 12.73 14.72 2.64
CA ILE A 87 12.78 13.25 2.63
C ILE A 87 12.93 12.74 1.20
N LEU A 88 12.10 13.22 0.27
CA LEU A 88 12.18 12.83 -1.14
C LEU A 88 13.54 13.14 -1.75
N GLY A 89 14.12 14.32 -1.46
CA GLY A 89 15.47 14.66 -1.90
C GLY A 89 16.52 13.70 -1.37
N ARG A 90 16.47 13.34 -0.09
CA ARG A 90 17.42 12.41 0.54
C ARG A 90 17.31 10.99 -0.01
N VAL A 91 16.10 10.53 -0.36
CA VAL A 91 15.89 9.22 -0.99
C VAL A 91 16.71 9.04 -2.28
N PHE A 92 17.02 10.11 -3.01
CA PHE A 92 17.80 10.03 -4.25
C PHE A 92 19.26 10.50 -4.14
N THR A 93 19.65 11.09 -3.02
CA THR A 93 20.96 11.76 -2.90
C THR A 93 21.84 11.20 -1.79
N ARG A 94 21.26 10.63 -0.73
CA ARG A 94 22.01 10.24 0.46
C ARG A 94 21.57 8.87 0.95
N TRP A 95 22.36 7.85 0.58
CA TRP A 95 22.19 6.46 1.04
C TRP A 95 23.21 6.10 2.12
N GLU A 96 23.54 7.09 2.94
CA GLU A 96 24.44 6.94 4.08
C GLU A 96 23.65 6.44 5.30
N GLY A 97 24.21 5.46 6.00
CA GLY A 97 23.52 4.76 7.08
C GLY A 97 22.93 3.44 6.57
N GLY A 98 23.30 2.33 7.22
CA GLY A 98 22.77 1.02 6.88
C GLY A 98 21.25 0.92 7.07
N LEU A 99 20.71 -0.27 6.85
CA LEU A 99 19.28 -0.52 7.04
C LEU A 99 18.86 -0.17 8.48
N TYR A 100 17.80 0.63 8.61
CA TYR A 100 17.22 0.94 9.92
C TYR A 100 16.60 -0.32 10.52
N MET A 101 17.21 -0.85 11.58
CA MET A 101 16.81 -2.09 12.25
C MET A 101 15.76 -1.88 13.36
N GLY A 102 14.94 -0.83 13.26
CA GLY A 102 13.84 -0.59 14.21
C GLY A 102 14.31 -0.16 15.60
N GLY A 103 13.36 -0.14 16.55
CA GLY A 103 13.63 0.16 17.96
C GLY A 103 14.25 -1.02 18.73
N SER A 104 14.11 -2.25 18.23
CA SER A 104 14.79 -3.44 18.75
C SER A 104 14.89 -4.55 17.70
N GLN A 105 15.86 -5.45 17.87
CA GLN A 105 16.01 -6.64 17.00
C GLN A 105 14.74 -7.48 16.95
N LEU A 106 14.05 -7.63 18.09
CA LEU A 106 12.78 -8.36 18.17
C LEU A 106 11.71 -7.71 17.29
N THR A 107 11.54 -6.38 17.35
CA THR A 107 10.54 -5.70 16.52
C THR A 107 10.81 -5.87 15.03
N THR A 108 12.07 -5.83 14.62
CA THR A 108 12.47 -6.03 13.23
C THR A 108 12.24 -7.46 12.77
N LEU A 109 12.60 -8.45 13.58
CA LEU A 109 12.32 -9.85 13.28
C LEU A 109 10.81 -10.11 13.17
N LEU A 110 10.01 -9.52 14.06
CA LEU A 110 8.56 -9.61 13.99
C LEU A 110 8.00 -8.95 12.72
N SER A 111 8.47 -7.75 12.35
CA SER A 111 8.06 -7.10 11.10
C SER A 111 8.41 -7.94 9.87
N LEU A 112 9.62 -8.50 9.81
CA LEU A 112 10.02 -9.40 8.73
C LEU A 112 9.18 -10.67 8.69
N ALA A 113 8.88 -11.27 9.85
CA ALA A 113 8.02 -12.45 9.94
C ALA A 113 6.59 -12.16 9.47
N LEU A 114 6.03 -10.99 9.81
CA LEU A 114 4.71 -10.57 9.36
C LEU A 114 4.66 -10.28 7.86
N ILE A 115 5.70 -9.65 7.30
CA ILE A 115 5.83 -9.44 5.86
C ILE A 115 5.93 -10.79 5.13
N ALA A 116 6.73 -11.72 5.65
CA ALA A 116 6.85 -13.07 5.10
C ALA A 116 5.51 -13.83 5.17
N LEU A 117 4.79 -13.74 6.30
CA LEU A 117 3.45 -14.31 6.44
C LEU A 117 2.48 -13.74 5.41
N LEU A 118 2.47 -12.41 5.22
CA LEU A 118 1.64 -11.74 4.22
C LEU A 118 1.99 -12.24 2.81
N ALA A 119 3.28 -12.34 2.47
CA ALA A 119 3.74 -12.83 1.18
C ALA A 119 3.31 -14.28 0.93
N VAL A 120 3.40 -15.15 1.94
CA VAL A 120 2.92 -16.55 1.87
C VAL A 120 1.41 -16.57 1.64
N VAL A 121 0.63 -15.80 2.41
CA VAL A 121 -0.82 -15.71 2.23
C VAL A 121 -1.17 -15.24 0.81
N GLN A 122 -0.48 -14.22 0.31
CA GLN A 122 -0.70 -13.68 -1.03
C GLN A 122 -0.32 -14.69 -2.13
N PHE A 123 0.75 -15.45 -1.94
CA PHE A 123 1.11 -16.55 -2.84
C PHE A 123 0.05 -17.65 -2.85
N LEU A 124 -0.42 -18.09 -1.67
CA LEU A 124 -1.46 -19.10 -1.55
C LEU A 124 -2.79 -18.66 -2.18
N GLN A 125 -3.09 -17.36 -2.11
CA GLN A 125 -4.25 -16.76 -2.78
C GLN A 125 -4.07 -16.73 -4.29
N ALA A 126 -2.89 -16.32 -4.78
CA ALA A 126 -2.58 -16.33 -6.21
C ALA A 126 -2.59 -17.74 -6.82
N ALA A 127 -2.15 -18.75 -6.05
CA ALA A 127 -2.23 -20.16 -6.41
C ALA A 127 -3.65 -20.75 -6.31
N GLY A 128 -4.62 -19.99 -5.78
CA GLY A 128 -6.02 -20.42 -5.63
C GLY A 128 -6.25 -21.45 -4.52
N TRP A 129 -5.34 -21.56 -3.56
CA TRP A 129 -5.45 -22.50 -2.43
C TRP A 129 -6.27 -21.90 -1.29
N VAL A 130 -6.16 -20.58 -1.10
CA VAL A 130 -6.94 -19.79 -0.14
C VAL A 130 -7.76 -18.77 -0.91
N SER A 131 -9.07 -18.70 -0.65
CA SER A 131 -9.94 -17.70 -1.26
C SER A 131 -10.01 -16.44 -0.38
N LEU A 132 -9.88 -15.26 -0.99
CA LEU A 132 -10.18 -13.95 -0.39
C LEU A 132 -11.68 -13.72 -0.22
N TYR A 133 -12.48 -14.26 -1.14
CA TYR A 133 -13.94 -14.14 -1.15
C TYR A 133 -14.55 -15.34 -0.41
N PHE A 134 -15.83 -15.25 -0.02
CA PHE A 134 -16.60 -16.37 0.59
C PHE A 134 -16.74 -17.63 -0.32
N SER A 135 -15.92 -17.76 -1.36
CA SER A 135 -15.77 -18.97 -2.17
C SER A 135 -15.11 -20.11 -1.37
N ARG A 136 -15.31 -21.34 -1.85
CA ARG A 136 -14.79 -22.57 -1.22
C ARG A 136 -13.26 -22.59 -1.23
N SER A 137 -12.66 -22.34 -0.07
CA SER A 137 -11.26 -22.70 0.20
C SER A 137 -11.07 -24.22 0.11
N ARG A 138 -9.89 -24.65 -0.35
CA ARG A 138 -9.54 -26.09 -0.45
C ARG A 138 -9.22 -26.73 0.90
N PHE A 139 -9.05 -25.92 1.95
CA PHE A 139 -8.74 -26.42 3.29
C PHE A 139 -9.98 -26.99 4.00
N PRO A 140 -9.82 -28.07 4.78
CA PRO A 140 -10.91 -28.66 5.53
C PRO A 140 -11.44 -27.68 6.59
N ARG A 141 -12.73 -27.82 6.92
CA ARG A 141 -13.43 -26.89 7.83
C ARG A 141 -12.70 -26.65 9.17
N PRO A 142 -12.15 -27.68 9.86
CA PRO A 142 -11.48 -27.46 11.15
C PRO A 142 -10.26 -26.53 11.04
N VAL A 143 -9.44 -26.69 10.00
CA VAL A 143 -8.24 -25.87 9.77
C VAL A 143 -8.61 -24.40 9.55
N ARG A 144 -9.71 -24.14 8.84
CA ARG A 144 -10.20 -22.78 8.61
C ARG A 144 -10.66 -22.11 9.90
N TRP A 145 -11.44 -22.82 10.71
CA TRP A 145 -11.93 -22.29 11.98
C TRP A 145 -10.78 -22.05 12.95
N ALA A 146 -9.81 -22.95 13.03
CA ALA A 146 -8.61 -22.75 13.83
C ALA A 146 -7.84 -21.50 13.40
N ALA A 147 -7.68 -21.26 12.09
CA ALA A 147 -7.05 -20.05 11.57
C ALA A 147 -7.83 -18.77 11.91
N TYR A 148 -9.16 -18.77 11.75
CA TYR A 148 -10.00 -17.61 12.08
C TYR A 148 -9.98 -17.29 13.58
N ILE A 149 -10.09 -18.32 14.42
CA ILE A 149 -10.01 -18.17 15.89
C ILE A 149 -8.62 -17.67 16.28
N GLY A 150 -7.56 -18.26 15.72
CA GLY A 150 -6.19 -17.81 15.95
C GLY A 150 -5.96 -16.36 15.55
N MET A 151 -6.53 -15.92 14.43
CA MET A 151 -6.47 -14.52 14.00
C MET A 151 -7.22 -13.59 14.97
N ILE A 152 -8.45 -13.95 15.37
CA ILE A 152 -9.25 -13.15 16.32
C ILE A 152 -8.53 -13.05 17.67
N LEU A 153 -8.02 -14.17 18.19
CA LEU A 153 -7.25 -14.19 19.44
C LEU A 153 -5.95 -13.39 19.29
N GLY A 154 -5.26 -13.51 18.16
CA GLY A 154 -4.07 -12.71 17.88
C GLY A 154 -4.36 -11.21 17.90
N ILE A 155 -5.45 -10.76 17.26
CA ILE A 155 -5.88 -9.36 17.30
C ILE A 155 -6.24 -8.94 18.73
N ALA A 156 -6.97 -9.78 19.48
CA ALA A 156 -7.41 -9.46 20.83
C ALA A 156 -6.24 -9.40 21.84
N LEU A 157 -5.25 -10.29 21.71
CA LEU A 157 -4.14 -10.44 22.64
C LEU A 157 -2.95 -9.53 22.31
N LEU A 158 -2.72 -9.25 21.02
CA LEU A 158 -1.58 -8.46 20.54
C LEU A 158 -1.99 -7.05 20.09
N GLY A 159 -3.30 -6.78 20.02
CA GLY A 159 -3.84 -5.47 19.69
C GLY A 159 -3.45 -4.44 20.75
N LYS A 160 -2.69 -3.42 20.34
CA LYS A 160 -2.36 -2.29 21.21
C LYS A 160 -3.59 -1.37 21.30
N SER A 161 -4.19 -1.24 22.48
CA SER A 161 -5.17 -0.18 22.74
C SER A 161 -4.43 1.13 23.02
N SER A 162 -4.68 2.16 22.22
CA SER A 162 -4.32 3.54 22.56
C SER A 162 -5.60 4.28 22.95
N ASN A 163 -5.57 5.06 24.03
CA ASN A 163 -6.69 5.88 24.48
C ASN A 163 -6.94 7.14 23.61
N GLU A 164 -6.08 7.37 22.61
CA GLU A 164 -6.20 8.50 21.70
C GLU A 164 -6.62 8.03 20.31
N PHE A 165 -7.51 8.81 19.70
CA PHE A 165 -8.05 8.56 18.37
C PHE A 165 -6.92 8.67 17.34
N ILE A 166 -6.74 7.63 16.51
CA ILE A 166 -5.67 7.52 15.49
C ILE A 166 -5.55 8.75 14.57
N TYR A 167 -6.64 9.50 14.37
CA TYR A 167 -6.68 10.71 13.55
C TYR A 167 -6.20 12.00 14.24
N PHE A 168 -5.53 11.91 15.38
CA PHE A 168 -4.87 13.07 16.02
C PHE A 168 -3.37 12.83 16.27
N GLN A 169 -2.78 11.77 15.70
CA GLN A 169 -1.40 11.37 15.94
C GLN A 169 -0.43 11.69 14.78
N PHE A 170 -0.72 12.73 14.00
CA PHE A 170 0.12 13.22 12.90
C PHE A 170 0.77 14.56 13.24
#